data_AF-A0A820GU93-F1
#
_entry.id   AF-A0A820GU93-F1
#
_cell.length_a   1.000
_cell.length_b   1.000
_cell.length_c   1.000
_cell.angle_alpha   90.00
_cell.angle_beta   90.00
_cell.angle_gamma   90.00
#
_symmetry.space_group_name_H-M   'P 1'
#
loop_
_entity.id
_entity.type
_entity.pdbx_description
1 polymer ?
#
loop_
_entity_poly.entity_id
_entity_poly.type
_entity_poly.pdbx_seq_one_letter_code
_entity_poly.pdbx_strand_id
1 'polypeptide(L)'
;RLHASNSNYNERKNAVKYILDALRLVNDIESLYEILSCTKKLADDIVTQVQIDTLEKFVSIIEYLIGNVENGDLLIKEYLFQSIIQTIGHSNNRIRKASQSALIRLFEMEQIKNDEIESDIIPSLCQLDRSCDDFKNESIIVGIIHI
;
A
#
# COMPACT_ATOMS: atom_id res chain seq x y z
N ARG A 1 -17.66 -21.24 16.53
CA ARG A 1 -17.01 -20.85 15.26
C ARG A 1 -17.06 -19.34 15.02
N LEU A 2 -18.21 -18.66 15.12
CA LEU A 2 -18.32 -17.19 14.97
C LEU A 2 -17.44 -16.36 15.93
N HIS A 3 -17.26 -16.78 17.19
CA HIS A 3 -16.41 -16.06 18.15
C HIS A 3 -14.91 -16.09 17.81
N ALA A 4 -14.42 -17.17 17.19
CA ALA A 4 -13.01 -17.30 16.80
C ALA A 4 -12.68 -16.49 15.53
N SER A 5 -13.64 -16.35 14.61
CA SER A 5 -13.49 -15.48 13.43
C SER A 5 -13.55 -14.00 13.83
N ASN A 6 -14.39 -13.62 14.80
CA ASN A 6 -14.45 -12.26 15.32
C ASN A 6 -13.24 -11.88 16.19
N SER A 7 -12.71 -12.81 17.00
CA SER A 7 -11.48 -12.54 17.78
C SER A 7 -10.30 -12.28 16.84
N ASN A 8 -10.16 -13.12 15.82
CA ASN A 8 -9.11 -12.95 14.81
C ASN A 8 -9.30 -11.66 13.98
N TYR A 9 -10.53 -11.25 13.66
CA TYR A 9 -10.78 -9.93 13.02
C TYR A 9 -10.38 -8.75 13.93
N ASN A 10 -10.76 -8.76 15.20
CA ASN A 10 -10.42 -7.67 16.13
C ASN A 10 -8.91 -7.60 16.39
N GLU A 11 -8.23 -8.74 16.48
CA GLU A 11 -6.77 -8.82 16.58
C GLU A 11 -6.09 -8.18 15.37
N ARG A 12 -6.53 -8.52 14.15
CA ARG A 12 -5.97 -7.92 12.93
C ARG A 12 -6.27 -6.43 12.83
N LYS A 13 -7.48 -6.00 13.19
CA LYS A 13 -7.81 -4.56 13.27
C LYS A 13 -6.96 -3.80 14.28
N ASN A 14 -6.69 -4.41 15.44
CA ASN A 14 -5.78 -3.84 16.43
C ASN A 14 -4.35 -3.79 15.89
N ALA A 15 -3.87 -4.85 15.22
CA ALA A 15 -2.56 -4.85 14.57
C ALA A 15 -2.42 -3.67 13.61
N VAL A 16 -3.39 -3.47 12.70
CA VAL A 16 -3.42 -2.33 11.76
C VAL A 16 -3.31 -0.98 12.46
N LYS A 17 -4.02 -0.80 13.57
CA LYS A 17 -4.01 0.45 14.33
C LYS A 17 -2.59 0.80 14.83
N TYR A 18 -1.80 -0.20 15.21
CA TYR A 18 -0.51 -0.01 15.88
C TYR A 18 0.71 -0.20 14.96
N ILE A 19 0.55 -0.49 13.66
CA ILE A 19 1.68 -0.72 12.73
C ILE A 19 2.74 0.39 12.83
N LEU A 20 2.31 1.65 12.69
CA LEU A 20 3.24 2.78 12.63
C LEU A 20 3.92 3.03 13.97
N ASP A 21 3.20 2.82 15.08
CA ASP A 21 3.79 2.94 16.42
C ASP A 21 4.80 1.82 16.67
N ALA A 22 4.50 0.60 16.23
CA ALA A 22 5.42 -0.53 16.32
C ALA A 22 6.70 -0.27 15.50
N LEU A 23 6.57 0.21 14.25
CA LEU A 23 7.72 0.58 13.41
C LEU A 23 8.63 1.60 14.09
N ARG A 24 8.06 2.58 14.79
CA ARG A 24 8.81 3.63 15.49
C ARG A 24 9.48 3.17 16.79
N LEU A 25 9.04 2.07 17.38
CA LEU A 25 9.52 1.57 18.66
C LEU A 25 10.63 0.52 18.53
N VAL A 26 10.67 -0.19 17.40
CA VAL A 26 11.71 -1.20 17.14
C VAL A 26 13.02 -0.52 16.77
N ASN A 27 14.13 -1.11 17.23
CA ASN A 27 15.48 -0.60 16.98
C ASN A 27 16.39 -1.65 16.32
N ASP A 28 15.84 -2.82 15.99
CA ASP A 28 16.51 -3.92 15.32
C ASP A 28 15.83 -4.23 13.98
N ILE A 29 16.63 -4.73 13.03
CA ILE A 29 16.20 -4.95 11.66
C ILE A 29 15.27 -6.18 11.52
N GLU A 30 15.41 -7.16 12.41
CA GLU A 30 14.58 -8.38 12.40
C GLU A 30 13.13 -8.04 12.74
N SER A 31 12.90 -7.32 13.84
CA SER A 31 11.57 -6.85 14.23
C SER A 31 10.95 -5.93 13.18
N LEU A 32 11.76 -5.07 12.55
CA LEU A 32 11.31 -4.24 11.43
C LEU A 32 10.77 -5.08 10.27
N TYR A 33 11.50 -6.12 9.86
CA TYR A 33 11.07 -7.02 8.79
C TYR A 33 9.82 -7.81 9.16
N GLU A 34 9.69 -8.26 10.42
CA GLU A 34 8.47 -8.92 10.89
C GLU A 34 7.25 -8.02 10.80
N ILE A 35 7.37 -6.75 11.20
CA ILE A 35 6.27 -5.78 11.14
C ILE A 35 5.89 -5.49 9.69
N LEU A 36 6.86 -5.32 8.79
CA LEU A 36 6.59 -5.09 7.37
C LEU A 36 5.98 -6.32 6.68
N SER A 37 6.45 -7.53 7.02
CA SER A 37 5.87 -8.79 6.57
C SER A 37 4.42 -8.95 7.05
N CYS A 38 4.13 -8.60 8.30
CA CYS A 38 2.78 -8.57 8.84
C CYS A 38 1.91 -7.53 8.12
N THR A 39 2.44 -6.33 7.88
CA THR A 39 1.75 -5.25 7.16
C THR A 39 1.33 -5.70 5.75
N LYS A 40 2.24 -6.35 5.02
CA LYS A 40 1.94 -6.93 3.70
C LYS A 40 0.78 -7.94 3.76
N LYS A 41 0.80 -8.85 4.73
CA LYS A 41 -0.29 -9.83 4.94
C LYS A 41 -1.63 -9.17 5.27
N LEU A 42 -1.62 -8.06 6.02
CA LEU A 42 -2.83 -7.30 6.36
C LEU A 42 -3.38 -6.50 5.16
N ALA A 43 -2.52 -6.06 4.24
CA ALA A 43 -2.96 -5.43 2.99
C ALA A 43 -3.68 -6.45 2.07
N ASP A 44 -3.27 -7.72 2.15
CA ASP A 44 -3.87 -8.83 1.39
C ASP A 44 -4.94 -9.60 2.20
N ASP A 45 -5.48 -9.02 3.28
CA ASP A 45 -6.42 -9.70 4.19
C ASP A 45 -7.74 -10.11 3.51
N ILE A 46 -8.30 -11.24 3.92
CA ILE A 46 -9.61 -11.70 3.44
C ILE A 46 -10.77 -10.78 3.83
N VAL A 47 -10.61 -9.96 4.87
CA VAL A 47 -11.60 -8.97 5.32
C VAL A 47 -11.28 -7.62 4.71
N THR A 48 -12.13 -7.17 3.79
CA THR A 48 -11.97 -5.90 3.04
C THR A 48 -11.73 -4.69 3.94
N GLN A 49 -12.34 -4.61 5.12
CA GLN A 49 -12.11 -3.48 6.02
C GLN A 49 -10.69 -3.47 6.59
N VAL A 50 -10.08 -4.64 6.84
CA VAL A 50 -8.68 -4.74 7.28
C VAL A 50 -7.75 -4.29 6.15
N GLN A 51 -8.02 -4.70 4.91
CA GLN A 51 -7.26 -4.24 3.74
C GLN A 51 -7.31 -2.72 3.60
N ILE A 52 -8.52 -2.14 3.65
CA ILE A 52 -8.71 -0.68 3.57
C ILE A 52 -7.93 0.03 4.68
N ASP A 53 -8.14 -0.37 5.94
CA ASP A 53 -7.50 0.29 7.08
C ASP A 53 -5.97 0.17 6.99
N THR A 54 -5.44 -0.92 6.42
CA THR A 54 -4.00 -1.13 6.21
C THR A 54 -3.44 -0.26 5.10
N LEU A 55 -4.08 -0.26 3.92
CA LEU A 55 -3.64 0.54 2.77
C LEU A 55 -3.71 2.04 3.07
N GLU A 56 -4.70 2.48 3.86
CA GLU A 56 -4.78 3.87 4.34
C GLU A 56 -3.56 4.28 5.22
N LYS A 57 -2.78 3.32 5.73
CA LYS A 57 -1.52 3.60 6.45
C LYS A 57 -0.29 3.69 5.56
N PHE A 58 -0.35 3.20 4.31
CA PHE A 58 0.83 3.04 3.47
C PHE A 58 1.58 4.34 3.24
N VAL A 59 0.89 5.48 3.03
CA VAL A 59 1.53 6.80 2.89
C VAL A 59 2.42 7.11 4.09
N SER A 60 1.90 6.99 5.32
CA SER A 60 2.67 7.28 6.53
C SER A 60 3.81 6.28 6.78
N ILE A 61 3.63 5.03 6.36
CA ILE A 61 4.68 4.00 6.46
C ILE A 61 5.80 4.32 5.47
N ILE A 62 5.48 4.66 4.22
CA ILE A 62 6.43 5.06 3.18
C ILE A 62 7.25 6.26 3.65
N GLU A 63 6.60 7.31 4.15
CA GLU A 63 7.27 8.49 4.68
C GLU A 63 8.20 8.17 5.85
N TYR A 64 7.75 7.27 6.75
CA TYR A 64 8.57 6.82 7.86
C TYR A 64 9.82 6.06 7.37
N LEU A 65 9.64 5.09 6.47
CA LEU A 65 10.73 4.27 5.95
C LEU A 65 11.78 5.13 5.24
N ILE A 66 11.38 6.03 4.35
CA ILE A 66 12.33 6.90 3.65
C ILE A 66 13.01 7.89 4.60
N GLY A 67 12.27 8.44 5.57
CA GLY A 67 12.81 9.48 6.45
C GLY A 67 13.67 8.98 7.61
N ASN A 68 13.51 7.72 8.03
CA ASN A 68 14.03 7.24 9.32
C ASN A 68 14.72 5.88 9.25
N VAL A 69 14.59 5.13 8.14
CA VAL A 69 15.11 3.78 8.02
C VAL A 69 16.15 3.69 6.91
N GLU A 70 17.32 3.17 7.23
CA GLU A 70 18.37 2.91 6.24
C GLU A 70 17.87 1.93 5.18
N ASN A 71 18.08 2.26 3.90
CA ASN A 71 17.56 1.49 2.76
C ASN A 71 16.03 1.33 2.75
N GLY A 72 15.30 2.32 3.28
CA GLY A 72 13.83 2.29 3.33
C GLY A 72 13.16 2.13 1.96
N ASP A 73 13.79 2.61 0.89
CA ASP A 73 13.37 2.44 -0.50
C ASP A 73 13.34 0.96 -0.91
N LEU A 74 14.35 0.18 -0.53
CA LEU A 74 14.40 -1.26 -0.79
C LEU A 74 13.28 -1.99 -0.04
N LEU A 75 13.00 -1.59 1.20
CA LEU A 75 11.92 -2.18 2.01
C LEU A 75 10.54 -1.87 1.45
N ILE A 76 10.33 -0.67 0.91
CA ILE A 76 9.09 -0.35 0.20
C ILE A 76 8.89 -1.29 -0.99
N LYS A 77 9.94 -1.50 -1.80
CA LYS A 77 9.87 -2.39 -2.98
C LYS A 77 9.56 -3.83 -2.60
N GLU A 78 10.18 -4.34 -1.54
CA GLU A 78 10.02 -5.71 -1.08
C GLU A 78 8.63 -5.98 -0.45
N TYR A 79 8.16 -5.05 0.38
CA TYR A 79 7.00 -5.29 1.24
C TYR A 79 5.71 -4.62 0.78
N LEU A 80 5.78 -3.44 0.17
CA LEU A 80 4.59 -2.60 -0.06
C LEU A 80 4.23 -2.44 -1.54
N PHE A 81 5.23 -2.33 -2.41
CA PHE A 81 5.04 -1.92 -3.80
C PHE A 81 4.07 -2.84 -4.56
N GLN A 82 4.26 -4.15 -4.47
CA GLN A 82 3.36 -5.11 -5.12
C GLN A 82 1.91 -4.99 -4.64
N SER A 83 1.68 -4.82 -3.33
CA SER A 83 0.32 -4.63 -2.81
C SER A 83 -0.29 -3.33 -3.34
N ILE A 84 0.49 -2.24 -3.47
CA ILE A 84 0.04 -0.98 -4.09
C ILE A 84 -0.39 -1.23 -5.54
N ILE A 85 0.51 -1.78 -6.37
CA ILE A 85 0.26 -1.98 -7.81
C ILE A 85 -0.94 -2.89 -8.07
N GLN A 86 -1.11 -3.96 -7.29
CA GLN A 86 -2.26 -4.87 -7.44
C GLN A 86 -3.60 -4.22 -7.06
N THR A 87 -3.57 -3.12 -6.30
CA THR A 87 -4.78 -2.52 -5.72
C THR A 87 -5.10 -1.12 -6.25
N ILE A 88 -4.22 -0.48 -7.05
CA ILE A 88 -4.52 0.81 -7.72
C ILE A 88 -5.70 0.75 -8.69
N GLY A 89 -6.09 -0.46 -9.08
CA GLY A 89 -7.20 -0.73 -9.98
C GLY A 89 -8.39 -1.45 -9.33
N HIS A 90 -8.41 -1.51 -8.00
CA HIS A 90 -9.37 -2.35 -7.29
C HIS A 90 -10.83 -1.86 -7.48
N SER A 91 -11.77 -2.80 -7.56
CA SER A 91 -13.20 -2.51 -7.73
C SER A 91 -13.81 -1.75 -6.55
N ASN A 92 -13.30 -2.01 -5.34
CA ASN A 92 -13.62 -1.20 -4.15
C ASN A 92 -12.92 0.15 -4.20
N ASN A 93 -13.70 1.23 -4.24
CA ASN A 93 -13.21 2.61 -4.33
C ASN A 93 -12.29 3.05 -3.18
N ARG A 94 -12.48 2.55 -1.95
CA ARG A 94 -11.62 2.93 -0.81
C ARG A 94 -10.25 2.29 -0.91
N ILE A 95 -10.19 0.99 -1.23
CA ILE A 95 -8.94 0.27 -1.51
C ILE A 95 -8.20 1.00 -2.62
N ARG A 96 -8.87 1.25 -3.75
CA ARG A 96 -8.29 1.92 -4.89
C ARG A 96 -7.69 3.29 -4.52
N LYS A 97 -8.48 4.17 -3.89
CA LYS A 97 -8.03 5.51 -3.52
C LYS A 97 -6.84 5.48 -2.56
N ALA A 98 -6.83 4.58 -1.58
CA ALA A 98 -5.73 4.46 -0.63
C ALA A 98 -4.42 4.06 -1.33
N SER A 99 -4.48 3.06 -2.21
CA SER A 99 -3.32 2.58 -2.98
C SER A 99 -2.83 3.62 -3.97
N GLN A 100 -3.75 4.31 -4.62
CA GLN A 100 -3.46 5.43 -5.50
C GLN A 100 -2.77 6.58 -4.76
N SER A 101 -3.23 6.95 -3.56
CA SER A 101 -2.55 7.94 -2.71
C SER A 101 -1.14 7.49 -2.33
N ALA A 102 -0.93 6.21 -2.01
CA ALA A 102 0.40 5.68 -1.75
C ALA A 102 1.30 5.74 -3.00
N LEU A 103 0.77 5.41 -4.18
CA LEU A 103 1.51 5.49 -5.44
C LEU A 103 1.91 6.93 -5.77
N ILE A 104 0.97 7.89 -5.67
CA ILE A 104 1.27 9.33 -5.85
C ILE A 104 2.38 9.75 -4.89
N ARG A 105 2.32 9.34 -3.63
CA ARG A 105 3.36 9.69 -2.65
C ARG A 105 4.74 9.15 -3.07
N LEU A 106 4.81 7.94 -3.62
CA LEU A 106 6.06 7.39 -4.14
C LEU A 106 6.61 8.21 -5.32
N PHE A 107 5.74 8.71 -6.21
CA PHE A 107 6.14 9.63 -7.28
C PHE A 107 6.67 10.95 -6.73
N GLU A 108 5.96 11.57 -5.79
CA GLU A 108 6.38 12.84 -5.16
C GLU A 108 7.72 12.72 -4.41
N MET A 109 8.05 11.52 -3.96
CA MET A 109 9.31 11.23 -3.27
C MET A 109 10.39 10.70 -4.22
N GLU A 110 10.15 10.67 -5.53
CA GLU A 110 11.08 10.17 -6.55
C GLU A 110 11.52 8.71 -6.32
N GLN A 111 10.63 7.89 -5.72
CA GLN A 111 10.91 6.49 -5.36
C GLN A 111 10.52 5.48 -6.45
N ILE A 112 10.00 5.96 -7.58
CA ILE A 112 9.59 5.15 -8.74
C ILE A 112 10.55 5.41 -9.90
N LYS A 113 11.10 4.35 -10.48
CA LYS A 113 11.93 4.42 -11.69
C LYS A 113 11.07 4.32 -12.95
N ASN A 114 11.54 4.92 -14.06
CA ASN A 114 10.85 4.85 -15.36
C ASN A 114 10.53 3.40 -15.79
N ASP A 115 11.47 2.48 -15.60
CA ASP A 115 11.26 1.07 -15.91
C ASP A 115 10.07 0.48 -15.14
N GLU A 116 9.86 0.87 -13.87
CA GLU A 116 8.74 0.42 -13.02
C GLU A 116 7.41 1.04 -13.47
N ILE A 117 7.44 2.26 -14.03
CA ILE A 117 6.27 2.90 -14.63
C ILE A 117 5.79 2.08 -15.82
N GLU A 118 6.71 1.75 -16.73
CA GLU A 118 6.40 1.05 -17.97
C GLU A 118 6.03 -0.42 -17.74
N SER A 119 6.73 -1.12 -16.84
CA SER A 119 6.55 -2.56 -16.65
C SER A 119 5.39 -2.91 -15.73
N ASP A 120 5.14 -2.11 -14.68
CA ASP A 120 4.26 -2.51 -13.58
C ASP A 120 3.04 -1.59 -13.45
N ILE A 121 3.26 -0.27 -13.47
CA ILE A 121 2.21 0.72 -13.18
C ILE A 121 1.27 0.89 -14.37
N ILE A 122 1.79 1.19 -15.57
CA ILE A 122 0.98 1.41 -16.78
C ILE A 122 0.12 0.19 -17.10
N PRO A 123 0.63 -1.06 -17.13
CA PRO A 123 -0.20 -2.22 -17.42
C PRO A 123 -1.32 -2.42 -16.40
N SER A 124 -1.05 -2.17 -15.12
CA SER A 124 -2.05 -2.27 -14.04
C SER A 124 -3.13 -1.20 -14.15
N LEU A 125 -2.77 0.02 -14.61
CA LEU A 125 -3.72 1.09 -14.90
C LEU A 125 -4.52 0.85 -16.20
N CYS A 126 -3.89 0.36 -17.27
CA CYS A 126 -4.56 0.10 -18.55
C CYS A 126 -5.60 -1.03 -18.47
N GLN A 127 -5.46 -1.97 -17.54
CA GLN A 127 -6.50 -2.95 -17.24
C GLN A 127 -7.81 -2.29 -16.77
N LEU A 128 -7.77 -1.03 -16.31
CA LEU A 128 -8.94 -0.27 -15.84
C LEU A 128 -9.71 0.41 -16.97
N ASP A 129 -9.03 0.79 -18.05
CA ASP A 129 -9.58 1.62 -19.13
C ASP A 129 -10.67 0.91 -19.97
N ARG A 130 -10.81 -0.42 -19.83
CA ARG A 130 -11.85 -1.17 -20.55
C ARG A 130 -13.18 -1.32 -19.81
N SER A 131 -13.28 -0.95 -18.53
CA SER A 131 -14.47 -1.31 -17.73
C SER A 131 -15.20 -0.19 -16.99
N CYS A 132 -14.74 1.07 -16.93
CA CYS A 132 -15.50 2.04 -16.15
C CYS A 132 -15.22 3.52 -16.49
N ASP A 133 -16.24 4.23 -16.95
CA ASP A 133 -16.20 5.65 -17.30
C ASP A 133 -15.89 6.57 -16.11
N ASP A 134 -16.04 6.11 -14.85
CA ASP A 134 -15.68 6.87 -13.65
C ASP A 134 -14.16 7.04 -13.46
N PHE A 135 -13.33 6.22 -14.12
CA PHE A 135 -11.88 6.16 -13.90
C PHE A 135 -11.09 7.12 -14.81
N LYS A 136 -11.69 7.61 -15.90
CA LYS A 136 -11.09 8.62 -16.79
C LYS A 136 -10.86 9.97 -16.09
N ASN A 137 -11.52 10.20 -14.96
CA ASN A 137 -11.42 11.43 -14.16
C ASN A 137 -10.44 11.33 -12.97
N GLU A 138 -9.80 10.19 -12.73
CA GLU A 138 -8.81 10.08 -11.66
C GLU A 138 -7.46 10.62 -12.15
N SER A 139 -7.04 11.77 -11.62
CA SER A 139 -5.86 12.60 -11.98
C SER A 139 -4.50 11.88 -12.05
N ILE A 140 -4.45 10.58 -11.78
CA ILE A 140 -3.23 9.77 -11.70
C ILE A 140 -2.68 9.48 -13.09
N ILE A 141 -3.55 9.17 -14.05
CA ILE A 141 -3.13 8.99 -15.44
C ILE A 141 -2.59 10.31 -15.98
N VAL A 142 -3.27 11.43 -15.69
CA VAL A 142 -2.82 12.76 -16.13
C VAL A 142 -1.52 13.17 -15.43
N GLY A 143 -1.38 12.91 -14.13
CA GLY A 143 -0.17 13.22 -13.37
C GLY A 143 1.06 12.42 -13.81
N ILE A 144 0.90 11.11 -14.07
CA ILE A 144 1.98 10.24 -14.53
C ILE A 144 2.38 10.55 -15.98
N ILE A 145 1.45 10.97 -16.85
CA ILE A 145 1.76 11.32 -18.25
C ILE A 145 2.52 12.67 -18.38
N HIS A 146 2.47 13.53 -17.35
CA HIS A 146 3.11 14.85 -17.38
C HIS A 146 4.41 14.96 -16.55
N ILE A 147 4.87 13.86 -15.95
CA ILE A 147 6.19 13.72 -15.33
C ILE A 147 7.10 13.01 -16.33
#